data_AF-A0A0L1KW04-F1
#
_entry.id   AF-A0A0L1KW04-F1
#
_cell.length_a   1.000
_cell.length_b   1.000
_cell.length_c   1.000
_cell.angle_alpha   90.00
_cell.angle_beta   90.00
_cell.angle_gamma   90.00
#
_symmetry.space_group_name_H-M   'P 1'
#
loop_
_entity.id
_entity.type
_entity.pdbx_description
1 polymer ?
#
loop_
_entity_poly.entity_id
_entity_poly.type
_entity_poly.pdbx_seq_one_letter_code
_entity_poly.pdbx_strand_id
1 'polypeptide(L)'
;MRASPRLSIQSFWGGTGLSKSTFAERLRKLLFGKAPLRSTCQTKVIDIQSDPNFALHVLQKISLESATKARDNRLDAHINRDFITKLSQNGSYFLSQIVHDIDKLRKVDWTVELDPFWRDQAANHRSLYSFLYDAKSREAEVLNFALNYFENMVQCAFQTEAAYSRIFYAKFHMQRGVRDPIEREKILLGCAESFEKFKKTIAKEHATKAVKELHWQLMGIRHWVWDCPNAKRIYSRILA
;
A
#
# COMPACT_ATOMS: atom_id res chain seq x y z
N MET A 1 12.09 -5.12 -41.72
CA MET A 1 11.01 -5.72 -40.92
C MET A 1 11.59 -6.88 -40.12
N ARG A 2 11.89 -6.67 -38.83
CA ARG A 2 12.34 -7.75 -37.93
C ARG A 2 11.16 -8.13 -37.03
N ALA A 3 10.78 -9.40 -37.06
CA ALA A 3 9.69 -9.92 -36.24
C ALA A 3 10.08 -9.85 -34.75
N SER A 4 9.26 -9.19 -33.94
CA SER A 4 9.39 -9.16 -32.49
C SER A 4 9.11 -10.56 -31.91
N PRO A 5 9.90 -11.05 -30.95
CA PRO A 5 9.63 -12.34 -30.32
C PRO A 5 8.39 -12.20 -29.43
N ARG A 6 7.33 -12.94 -29.78
CA ARG A 6 6.19 -13.19 -28.88
C ARG A 6 6.68 -14.06 -27.73
N LEU A 7 6.39 -13.68 -26.48
CA LEU A 7 6.46 -14.62 -25.35
C LEU A 7 5.46 -15.74 -25.63
N SER A 8 5.96 -16.86 -26.14
CA SER A 8 5.16 -18.05 -26.35
C SER A 8 4.81 -18.64 -24.99
N ILE A 9 3.64 -19.27 -24.88
CA ILE A 9 3.26 -20.08 -23.71
C ILE A 9 4.37 -21.08 -23.34
N GLN A 10 5.23 -21.48 -24.29
CA GLN A 10 6.42 -22.30 -24.04
C GLN A 10 7.46 -21.64 -23.12
N SER A 11 7.67 -20.32 -23.20
CA SER A 11 8.61 -19.58 -22.34
C SER A 11 8.18 -19.51 -20.86
N PHE A 12 6.88 -19.69 -20.58
CA PHE A 12 6.34 -19.72 -19.21
C PHE A 12 6.76 -20.99 -18.45
N TRP A 13 7.02 -22.09 -19.16
CA TRP A 13 7.39 -23.38 -18.56
C TRP A 13 8.88 -23.48 -18.21
N GLY A 14 9.74 -22.75 -18.92
CA GLY A 14 11.19 -22.83 -18.72
C GLY A 14 11.68 -22.18 -17.43
N GLY A 15 10.94 -21.19 -16.89
CA GLY A 15 11.40 -20.36 -15.77
C GLY A 15 10.77 -20.66 -14.40
N THR A 16 9.65 -21.40 -14.34
CA THR A 16 8.91 -21.61 -13.08
C THR A 16 9.29 -22.89 -12.32
N GLY A 17 10.00 -23.84 -12.96
CA GLY A 17 10.22 -25.17 -12.38
C GLY A 17 8.92 -25.96 -12.11
N LEU A 18 7.76 -25.45 -12.52
CA LEU A 18 6.45 -26.07 -12.32
C LEU A 18 6.19 -27.10 -13.42
N SER A 19 5.92 -28.34 -13.03
CA SER A 19 5.50 -29.36 -13.99
C SER A 19 4.15 -28.98 -14.62
N LYS A 20 3.91 -29.39 -15.88
CA LYS A 20 2.66 -29.13 -16.60
C LYS A 20 1.41 -29.60 -15.84
N SER A 21 1.51 -30.74 -15.15
CA SER A 21 0.41 -31.28 -14.33
C SER A 21 0.15 -30.44 -13.08
N THR A 22 1.21 -30.00 -12.38
CA THR A 22 1.09 -29.13 -11.19
C THR A 22 0.47 -27.78 -11.54
N PHE A 23 0.86 -27.19 -12.68
CA PHE A 23 0.27 -25.94 -13.16
C PHE A 23 -1.22 -26.10 -13.50
N ALA A 24 -1.58 -27.15 -14.25
CA ALA A 24 -2.98 -27.41 -14.61
C ALA A 24 -3.87 -27.62 -13.37
N GLU A 25 -3.36 -28.33 -12.36
CA GLU A 25 -4.08 -28.55 -11.11
C GLU A 25 -4.25 -27.27 -10.29
N ARG A 26 -3.18 -26.46 -10.16
CA ARG A 26 -3.26 -25.16 -9.50
C ARG A 26 -4.20 -24.21 -10.24
N LEU A 27 -4.23 -24.26 -11.58
CA LEU A 27 -5.05 -23.35 -12.40
C LEU A 27 -6.51 -23.70 -12.24
N ARG A 28 -6.81 -25.00 -12.16
CA ARG A 28 -8.14 -25.50 -11.85
C ARG A 28 -8.60 -25.05 -10.45
N LYS A 29 -7.73 -25.04 -9.45
CA LYS A 29 -8.05 -24.53 -8.10
C LYS A 29 -8.31 -23.02 -8.10
N LEU A 30 -7.56 -22.25 -8.89
CA LEU A 30 -7.71 -20.79 -9.00
C LEU A 30 -9.00 -20.38 -9.75
N LEU A 31 -9.31 -21.06 -10.85
CA LEU A 31 -10.46 -20.74 -11.70
C LEU A 31 -11.78 -21.31 -11.19
N PHE A 32 -11.75 -22.40 -10.43
CA PHE A 32 -12.94 -23.12 -9.97
C PHE A 32 -13.07 -23.21 -8.44
N GLY A 33 -12.15 -22.60 -7.68
CA GLY A 33 -12.30 -22.35 -6.25
C GLY A 33 -13.25 -21.17 -6.00
N LYS A 34 -14.22 -21.33 -5.10
CA LYS A 34 -15.33 -20.39 -4.88
C LYS A 34 -14.88 -18.94 -4.57
N ALA A 35 -14.95 -18.04 -5.54
CA ALA A 35 -15.12 -16.57 -5.40
C ALA A 35 -15.54 -15.95 -6.76
N PRO A 36 -16.21 -14.78 -6.79
CA PRO A 36 -17.21 -14.45 -7.80
C PRO A 36 -16.65 -13.88 -9.12
N LEU A 37 -17.44 -14.05 -10.17
CA LEU A 37 -17.20 -13.64 -11.55
C LEU A 37 -17.49 -12.14 -11.81
N ARG A 38 -16.66 -11.57 -12.71
CA ARG A 38 -16.76 -10.32 -13.51
C ARG A 38 -16.21 -9.05 -12.83
N SER A 39 -15.41 -8.21 -13.49
CA SER A 39 -15.60 -7.64 -14.84
C SER A 39 -14.39 -7.66 -15.78
N THR A 40 -14.69 -7.62 -17.08
CA THR A 40 -13.79 -7.49 -18.22
C THR A 40 -13.04 -6.16 -18.23
N CYS A 41 -11.74 -6.17 -17.98
CA CYS A 41 -10.83 -5.10 -18.41
C CYS A 41 -10.05 -5.58 -19.62
N GLN A 42 -10.30 -4.95 -20.78
CA GLN A 42 -9.41 -5.06 -21.93
C GLN A 42 -8.12 -4.30 -21.61
N THR A 43 -7.09 -5.01 -21.16
CA THR A 43 -5.78 -4.42 -20.92
C THR A 43 -5.05 -4.31 -22.26
N LYS A 44 -4.83 -3.08 -22.74
CA LYS A 44 -3.78 -2.82 -23.74
C LYS A 44 -2.45 -3.28 -23.15
N VAL A 45 -1.77 -4.18 -23.84
CA VAL A 45 -0.42 -4.64 -23.49
C VAL A 45 0.52 -3.45 -23.64
N ILE A 46 0.93 -2.85 -22.53
CA ILE A 46 2.00 -1.87 -22.49
C ILE A 46 3.30 -2.66 -22.32
N ASP A 47 4.13 -2.67 -23.37
CA ASP A 47 5.49 -3.20 -23.33
C ASP A 47 6.34 -2.35 -22.38
N ILE A 48 6.46 -2.78 -21.13
CA ILE A 48 7.43 -2.23 -20.18
C ILE A 48 8.61 -3.19 -20.20
N GLN A 49 9.70 -2.77 -20.82
CA GLN A 49 10.99 -3.45 -20.70
C GLN A 49 11.35 -3.53 -19.21
N SER A 50 11.40 -4.74 -18.67
CA SER A 50 11.78 -5.02 -17.29
C SER A 50 13.28 -4.76 -17.12
N ASP A 51 13.65 -3.53 -16.77
CA ASP A 51 15.02 -3.18 -16.38
C ASP A 51 15.27 -3.66 -14.94
N PRO A 52 16.15 -4.65 -14.71
CA PRO A 52 16.51 -5.12 -13.37
C PRO A 52 17.12 -4.01 -12.50
N ASN A 53 17.64 -2.93 -13.09
CA ASN A 53 18.10 -1.77 -12.33
C ASN A 53 16.93 -0.98 -11.71
N PHE A 54 15.72 -1.03 -12.29
CA PHE A 54 14.54 -0.33 -11.76
C PHE A 54 14.08 -0.94 -10.43
N ALA A 55 14.02 -2.27 -10.33
CA ALA A 55 13.66 -2.95 -9.08
C ALA A 55 14.70 -2.70 -7.97
N LEU A 56 15.99 -2.67 -8.31
CA LEU A 56 17.08 -2.29 -7.40
C LEU A 56 16.95 -0.82 -6.94
N HIS A 57 16.65 0.09 -7.86
CA HIS A 57 16.51 1.51 -7.56
C HIS A 57 15.30 1.79 -6.67
N VAL A 58 14.22 1.02 -6.80
CA VAL A 58 13.02 1.17 -5.96
C VAL A 58 13.21 0.52 -4.59
N LEU A 59 13.86 -0.64 -4.46
CA LEU A 59 14.21 -1.19 -3.15
C LEU A 59 15.19 -0.28 -2.38
N GLN A 60 16.18 0.31 -3.08
CA GLN A 60 17.01 1.37 -2.51
C GLN A 60 16.20 2.60 -2.09
N LYS A 61 15.14 2.97 -2.83
CA LYS A 61 14.28 4.11 -2.50
C LYS A 61 13.32 3.83 -1.34
N ILE A 62 12.79 2.60 -1.26
CA ILE A 62 12.02 2.10 -0.11
C ILE A 62 12.91 2.09 1.13
N SER A 63 14.19 1.71 1.00
CA SER A 63 15.16 1.77 2.09
C SER A 63 15.59 3.19 2.48
N LEU A 64 15.96 4.05 1.52
CA LEU A 64 16.42 5.42 1.77
C LEU A 64 15.35 6.28 2.46
N GLU A 65 14.07 6.07 2.17
CA GLU A 65 12.97 6.77 2.86
C GLU A 65 12.73 6.23 4.28
N SER A 66 12.99 4.94 4.54
CA SER A 66 12.98 4.36 5.89
C SER A 66 14.18 4.77 6.76
N ALA A 67 15.26 5.28 6.15
CA ALA A 67 16.51 5.64 6.82
C ALA A 67 16.53 7.05 7.46
N THR A 68 15.52 7.89 7.26
CA THR A 68 15.57 9.30 7.72
C THR A 68 15.19 9.54 9.18
N LYS A 69 14.90 8.50 9.99
CA LYS A 69 14.97 8.59 11.46
C LYS A 69 15.07 7.21 12.11
N ALA A 70 16.31 6.76 12.25
CA ALA A 70 16.80 5.75 13.20
C ALA A 70 16.14 4.35 13.18
N ARG A 71 16.98 3.39 12.77
CA ARG A 71 17.17 2.06 13.40
C ARG A 71 16.55 0.81 12.78
N ASP A 72 16.06 0.83 11.54
CA ASP A 72 15.66 -0.40 10.85
C ASP A 72 16.28 -0.53 9.44
N ASN A 73 17.60 -0.80 9.42
CA ASN A 73 18.34 -1.32 8.25
C ASN A 73 17.91 -2.74 7.84
N ARG A 74 16.68 -3.18 8.15
CA ARG A 74 16.24 -4.57 7.97
C ARG A 74 15.84 -4.90 6.54
N LEU A 75 15.33 -3.92 5.78
CA LEU A 75 14.97 -4.12 4.37
C LEU A 75 16.21 -4.37 3.50
N ASP A 76 17.23 -3.52 3.66
CA ASP A 76 18.51 -3.61 2.93
C ASP A 76 19.36 -4.81 3.35
N ALA A 77 19.29 -5.21 4.62
CA ALA A 77 20.04 -6.37 5.11
C ALA A 77 19.44 -7.69 4.62
N HIS A 78 18.13 -7.78 4.39
CA HIS A 78 17.48 -9.01 3.95
C HIS A 78 17.48 -9.21 2.44
N ILE A 79 17.36 -8.14 1.66
CA ILE A 79 17.32 -8.22 0.20
C ILE A 79 18.70 -7.88 -0.36
N ASN A 80 19.58 -8.86 -0.29
CA ASN A 80 20.93 -8.75 -0.84
C ASN A 80 20.84 -8.44 -2.36
N ARG A 81 21.55 -7.41 -2.85
CA ARG A 81 21.50 -6.99 -4.27
C ARG A 81 21.84 -8.14 -5.22
N ASP A 82 22.75 -9.01 -4.79
CA ASP A 82 23.17 -10.21 -5.51
C ASP A 82 22.07 -11.27 -5.63
N PHE A 83 21.01 -11.17 -4.82
CA PHE A 83 19.86 -12.08 -4.86
C PHE A 83 18.76 -11.56 -5.79
N ILE A 84 18.56 -10.24 -5.88
CA ILE A 84 17.60 -9.64 -6.82
C ILE A 84 18.00 -9.96 -8.26
N THR A 85 19.30 -9.92 -8.57
CA THR A 85 19.83 -10.29 -9.89
C THR A 85 19.76 -11.79 -10.17
N LYS A 86 19.45 -12.62 -9.16
CA LYS A 86 19.27 -14.08 -9.25
C LYS A 86 17.80 -14.52 -9.21
N LEU A 87 16.86 -13.58 -9.16
CA LEU A 87 15.43 -13.91 -9.25
C LEU A 87 15.13 -14.53 -10.62
N SER A 88 14.15 -15.45 -10.65
CA SER A 88 13.63 -15.93 -11.94
C SER A 88 13.04 -14.76 -12.74
N GLN A 89 12.89 -14.94 -14.05
CA GLN A 89 12.24 -13.92 -14.89
C GLN A 89 10.83 -13.59 -14.37
N ASN A 90 10.10 -14.59 -13.89
CA ASN A 90 8.77 -14.42 -13.32
C ASN A 90 8.80 -13.72 -11.96
N GLY A 91 9.78 -14.03 -11.10
CA GLY A 91 9.95 -13.35 -9.82
C GLY A 91 10.33 -11.89 -9.99
N SER A 92 11.23 -11.59 -10.92
CA SER A 92 11.60 -10.23 -11.27
C SER A 92 10.40 -9.44 -11.80
N TYR A 93 9.61 -10.03 -12.69
CA TYR A 93 8.39 -9.42 -13.21
C TYR A 93 7.37 -9.17 -12.08
N PHE A 94 7.07 -10.18 -11.26
CA PHE A 94 6.12 -10.06 -10.16
C PHE A 94 6.55 -9.00 -9.14
N LEU A 95 7.82 -8.98 -8.75
CA LEU A 95 8.39 -7.96 -7.85
C LEU A 95 8.23 -6.56 -8.44
N SER A 96 8.52 -6.38 -9.73
CA SER A 96 8.38 -5.07 -10.40
C SER A 96 6.94 -4.56 -10.41
N GLN A 97 5.94 -5.45 -10.53
CA GLN A 97 4.53 -5.07 -10.43
C GLN A 97 4.16 -4.61 -9.01
N ILE A 98 4.56 -5.37 -7.97
CA ILE A 98 4.32 -4.98 -6.58
C ILE A 98 4.95 -3.61 -6.29
N VAL A 99 6.19 -3.43 -6.73
CA VAL A 99 6.95 -2.18 -6.60
C VAL A 99 6.23 -1.01 -7.29
N HIS A 100 5.76 -1.21 -8.52
CA HIS A 100 5.03 -0.19 -9.27
C HIS A 100 3.74 0.21 -8.57
N ASP A 101 3.02 -0.75 -7.98
CA ASP A 101 1.79 -0.49 -7.24
C ASP A 101 2.05 0.21 -5.90
N ILE A 102 3.14 -0.12 -5.20
CA ILE A 102 3.63 0.64 -4.03
C ILE A 102 3.87 2.11 -4.42
N ASP A 103 4.61 2.35 -5.51
CA ASP A 103 4.95 3.71 -5.95
C ASP A 103 3.72 4.52 -6.35
N LYS A 104 2.72 3.88 -6.96
CA LYS A 104 1.43 4.51 -7.24
C LYS A 104 0.69 4.84 -5.95
N LEU A 105 0.52 3.87 -5.04
CA LEU A 105 -0.20 4.07 -3.78
C LEU A 105 0.47 5.12 -2.89
N ARG A 106 1.81 5.29 -2.99
CA ARG A 106 2.55 6.36 -2.31
C ARG A 106 2.17 7.76 -2.81
N LYS A 107 1.74 7.89 -4.06
CA LYS A 107 1.36 9.17 -4.67
C LYS A 107 -0.11 9.50 -4.47
N VAL A 108 -0.94 8.50 -4.21
CA VAL A 108 -2.36 8.67 -3.88
C VAL A 108 -2.49 9.33 -2.50
N ASP A 109 -3.46 10.23 -2.36
CA ASP A 109 -3.88 10.81 -1.08
C ASP A 109 -4.68 9.74 -0.31
N TRP A 110 -4.25 9.39 0.90
CA TRP A 110 -4.93 8.38 1.70
C TRP A 110 -6.15 8.92 2.46
N THR A 111 -6.41 10.22 2.38
CA THR A 111 -7.49 10.85 3.11
C THR A 111 -8.81 10.86 2.35
N VAL A 112 -8.82 10.89 1.01
CA VAL A 112 -10.06 11.09 0.24
C VAL A 112 -10.25 9.99 -0.80
N GLU A 113 -11.38 9.28 -0.70
CA GLU A 113 -11.89 8.33 -1.70
C GLU A 113 -10.84 7.29 -2.11
N LEU A 114 -10.30 6.57 -1.13
CA LEU A 114 -9.32 5.54 -1.42
C LEU A 114 -10.00 4.38 -2.17
N ASP A 115 -9.60 4.20 -3.42
CA ASP A 115 -10.23 3.23 -4.32
C ASP A 115 -10.16 1.79 -3.75
N PRO A 116 -11.31 1.08 -3.61
CA PRO A 116 -11.35 -0.33 -3.26
C PRO A 116 -10.44 -1.22 -4.14
N PHE A 117 -10.14 -0.79 -5.37
CA PHE A 117 -9.17 -1.40 -6.27
C PHE A 117 -7.87 -1.83 -5.57
N TRP A 118 -7.37 -1.06 -4.60
CA TRP A 118 -6.11 -1.40 -3.92
C TRP A 118 -6.20 -2.69 -3.08
N ARG A 119 -7.37 -2.99 -2.50
CA ARG A 119 -7.58 -4.26 -1.79
C ARG A 119 -7.66 -5.42 -2.75
N ASP A 120 -8.39 -5.24 -3.85
CA ASP A 120 -8.51 -6.26 -4.89
C ASP A 120 -7.16 -6.55 -5.52
N GLN A 121 -6.35 -5.51 -5.77
CA GLN A 121 -5.00 -5.64 -6.29
C GLN A 121 -4.08 -6.40 -5.33
N ALA A 122 -4.13 -6.11 -4.03
CA ALA A 122 -3.38 -6.86 -3.02
C ALA A 122 -3.81 -8.32 -2.95
N ALA A 123 -5.11 -8.60 -2.98
CA ALA A 123 -5.66 -9.96 -3.00
C ALA A 123 -5.28 -10.72 -4.28
N ASN A 124 -5.25 -10.05 -5.43
CA ASN A 124 -4.81 -10.61 -6.70
C ASN A 124 -3.32 -10.97 -6.66
N HIS A 125 -2.46 -10.08 -6.16
CA HIS A 125 -1.04 -10.38 -5.98
C HIS A 125 -0.82 -11.55 -5.03
N ARG A 126 -1.55 -11.62 -3.91
CA ARG A 126 -1.50 -12.76 -2.98
C ARG A 126 -1.93 -14.07 -3.63
N SER A 127 -3.01 -14.04 -4.41
CA SER A 127 -3.50 -15.21 -5.14
C SER A 127 -2.47 -15.68 -6.17
N LEU A 128 -1.91 -14.76 -6.95
CA LEU A 128 -0.87 -15.05 -7.94
C LEU A 128 0.40 -15.59 -7.28
N TYR A 129 0.83 -15.00 -6.16
CA TYR A 129 1.96 -15.48 -5.38
C TYR A 129 1.74 -16.93 -4.92
N SER A 130 0.59 -17.23 -4.31
CA SER A 130 0.25 -18.57 -3.83
C SER A 130 0.15 -19.61 -4.96
N PHE A 131 -0.22 -19.16 -6.16
CA PHE A 131 -0.31 -19.98 -7.34
C PHE A 131 1.07 -20.31 -7.92
N LEU A 132 1.95 -19.31 -8.04
CA LEU A 132 3.26 -19.45 -8.68
C LEU A 132 4.31 -20.07 -7.77
N TYR A 133 4.27 -19.77 -6.47
CA TYR A 133 5.37 -20.09 -5.55
C TYR A 133 4.95 -21.09 -4.49
N ASP A 134 5.88 -21.98 -4.15
CA ASP A 134 5.78 -22.85 -2.98
C ASP A 134 6.54 -22.23 -1.82
N ALA A 135 6.02 -22.33 -0.59
CA ALA A 135 6.49 -21.57 0.57
C ALA A 135 7.94 -21.83 1.01
N LYS A 136 8.63 -22.80 0.38
CA LYS A 136 9.96 -23.27 0.76
C LYS A 136 11.10 -22.67 -0.07
N SER A 137 10.82 -21.85 -1.09
CA SER A 137 11.89 -21.25 -1.89
C SER A 137 12.33 -19.90 -1.32
N ARG A 138 13.63 -19.63 -1.34
CA ARG A 138 14.19 -18.34 -0.92
C ARG A 138 13.68 -17.16 -1.76
N GLU A 139 13.38 -17.42 -3.03
CA GLU A 139 12.70 -16.46 -3.90
C GLU A 139 11.29 -16.15 -3.40
N ALA A 140 10.54 -17.18 -3.00
CA ALA A 140 9.21 -17.03 -2.43
C ALA A 140 9.24 -16.21 -1.13
N GLU A 141 10.27 -16.34 -0.29
CA GLU A 141 10.42 -15.53 0.93
C GLU A 141 10.56 -14.03 0.62
N VAL A 142 11.42 -13.66 -0.33
CA VAL A 142 11.63 -12.25 -0.73
C VAL A 142 10.37 -11.65 -1.32
N LEU A 143 9.69 -12.38 -2.21
CA LEU A 143 8.45 -11.93 -2.83
C LEU A 143 7.30 -11.82 -1.81
N ASN A 144 7.23 -12.75 -0.85
CA ASN A 144 6.27 -12.69 0.25
C ASN A 144 6.49 -11.45 1.12
N PHE A 145 7.76 -11.13 1.39
CA PHE A 145 8.11 -9.96 2.17
C PHE A 145 7.66 -8.66 1.48
N ALA A 146 7.95 -8.52 0.17
CA ALA A 146 7.50 -7.37 -0.61
C ALA A 146 5.96 -7.27 -0.68
N LEU A 147 5.29 -8.41 -0.83
CA LEU A 147 3.83 -8.47 -0.85
C LEU A 147 3.22 -8.07 0.51
N ASN A 148 3.77 -8.58 1.62
CA ASN A 148 3.31 -8.21 2.96
C ASN A 148 3.50 -6.71 3.22
N TYR A 149 4.59 -6.11 2.73
CA TYR A 149 4.79 -4.66 2.81
C TYR A 149 3.70 -3.90 2.04
N PHE A 150 3.38 -4.33 0.81
CA PHE A 150 2.29 -3.72 0.04
C PHE A 150 0.93 -3.89 0.71
N GLU A 151 0.59 -5.09 1.21
CA GLU A 151 -0.65 -5.35 1.97
C GLU A 151 -0.76 -4.45 3.21
N ASN A 152 0.33 -4.33 3.98
CA ASN A 152 0.40 -3.46 5.15
C ASN A 152 0.19 -1.98 4.75
N MET A 153 0.77 -1.55 3.64
CA MET A 153 0.62 -0.19 3.13
C MET A 153 -0.82 0.09 2.72
N VAL A 154 -1.47 -0.83 2.01
CA VAL A 154 -2.90 -0.76 1.65
C VAL A 154 -3.75 -0.66 2.92
N GLN A 155 -3.50 -1.51 3.92
CA GLN A 155 -4.24 -1.48 5.18
C GLN A 155 -4.06 -0.15 5.92
N CYS A 156 -2.84 0.39 5.97
CA CYS A 156 -2.55 1.69 6.56
C CYS A 156 -3.28 2.83 5.82
N ALA A 157 -3.33 2.77 4.49
CA ALA A 157 -4.05 3.75 3.69
C ALA A 157 -5.55 3.76 4.04
N PHE A 158 -6.20 2.58 4.11
CA PHE A 158 -7.61 2.49 4.52
C PHE A 158 -7.87 2.90 5.97
N GLN A 159 -6.94 2.62 6.88
CA GLN A 159 -7.04 3.11 8.26
C GLN A 159 -6.94 4.63 8.33
N THR A 160 -6.09 5.23 7.49
CA THR A 160 -5.93 6.69 7.36
C THR A 160 -7.20 7.32 6.83
N GLU A 161 -7.78 6.75 5.77
CA GLU A 161 -9.07 7.19 5.20
C GLU A 161 -10.17 7.12 6.26
N ALA A 162 -10.30 5.98 6.97
CA ALA A 162 -11.32 5.83 8.01
C ALA A 162 -11.14 6.84 9.17
N ALA A 163 -9.90 7.16 9.54
CA ALA A 163 -9.62 8.20 10.53
C ALA A 163 -10.02 9.59 10.00
N TYR A 164 -9.71 9.88 8.74
CA TYR A 164 -10.14 11.11 8.09
C TYR A 164 -11.66 11.22 8.03
N SER A 165 -12.38 10.17 7.59
CA SER A 165 -13.85 10.21 7.46
C SER A 165 -14.52 10.52 8.81
N ARG A 166 -14.01 10.01 9.92
CA ARG A 166 -14.50 10.34 11.28
C ARG A 166 -14.30 11.81 11.60
N ILE A 167 -13.10 12.34 11.32
CA ILE A 167 -12.74 13.74 11.52
C ILE A 167 -13.61 14.67 10.64
N PHE A 168 -13.82 14.28 9.38
CA PHE A 168 -14.68 14.99 8.43
C PHE A 168 -16.15 14.98 8.85
N TYR A 169 -16.66 13.83 9.31
CA TYR A 169 -18.01 13.73 9.85
C TYR A 169 -18.21 14.61 11.09
N ALA A 170 -17.24 14.61 12.02
CA ALA A 170 -17.26 15.48 13.18
C ALA A 170 -17.31 16.96 12.78
N LYS A 171 -16.51 17.36 11.78
CA LYS A 171 -16.57 18.71 11.20
C LYS A 171 -17.96 19.03 10.66
N PHE A 172 -18.52 18.15 9.84
CA PHE A 172 -19.83 18.35 9.22
C PHE A 172 -20.96 18.47 10.27
N HIS A 173 -20.97 17.57 11.26
CA HIS A 173 -21.91 17.59 12.38
C HIS A 173 -21.81 18.92 13.15
N MET A 174 -20.59 19.32 13.50
CA MET A 174 -20.31 20.56 14.19
C MET A 174 -20.81 21.80 13.42
N GLN A 175 -20.62 21.82 12.09
CA GLN A 175 -21.03 22.95 11.24
C GLN A 175 -22.55 23.10 11.12
N ARG A 176 -23.29 21.99 11.10
CA ARG A 176 -24.73 22.02 10.81
C ARG A 176 -25.62 21.93 12.04
N GLY A 177 -25.16 21.25 13.09
CA GLY A 177 -25.99 20.89 14.24
C GLY A 177 -25.61 21.56 15.55
N VAL A 178 -24.36 22.02 15.71
CA VAL A 178 -23.84 22.44 17.02
C VAL A 178 -23.72 23.96 17.09
N ARG A 179 -24.61 24.58 17.87
CA ARG A 179 -24.60 26.04 18.11
C ARG A 179 -23.81 26.44 19.36
N ASP A 180 -23.72 25.56 20.35
CA ASP A 180 -22.96 25.79 21.59
C ASP A 180 -21.44 25.74 21.35
N PRO A 181 -20.71 26.83 21.63
CA PRO A 181 -19.24 26.84 21.55
C PRO A 181 -18.55 25.78 22.42
N ILE A 182 -19.10 25.43 23.59
CA ILE A 182 -18.48 24.45 24.50
C ILE A 182 -18.59 23.03 23.91
N GLU A 183 -19.71 22.71 23.28
CA GLU A 183 -19.88 21.44 22.58
C GLU A 183 -18.96 21.34 21.35
N ARG A 184 -18.81 22.43 20.56
CA ARG A 184 -17.84 22.47 19.44
C ARG A 184 -16.41 22.23 19.93
N GLU A 185 -16.05 22.83 21.05
CA GLU A 185 -14.76 22.68 21.71
C GLU A 185 -14.48 21.21 22.09
N LYS A 186 -15.47 20.51 22.69
CA LYS A 186 -15.37 19.08 23.01
C LYS A 186 -15.17 18.21 21.77
N ILE A 187 -15.89 18.49 20.69
CA ILE A 187 -15.76 17.75 19.42
C ILE A 187 -14.35 17.90 18.84
N LEU A 188 -13.81 19.12 18.81
CA LEU A 188 -12.45 19.37 18.34
C LEU A 188 -11.41 18.64 19.19
N LEU A 189 -11.54 18.67 20.52
CA LEU A 189 -10.66 17.92 21.41
C LEU A 189 -10.72 16.41 21.13
N GLY A 190 -11.92 15.87 20.92
CA GLY A 190 -12.11 14.47 20.53
C GLY A 190 -11.43 14.10 19.21
N CYS A 191 -11.42 15.00 18.22
CA CYS A 191 -10.68 14.83 16.97
C CYS A 191 -9.16 14.78 17.21
N ALA A 192 -8.63 15.66 18.05
CA ALA A 192 -7.20 15.68 18.39
C ALA A 192 -6.76 14.42 19.17
N GLU A 193 -7.58 13.96 20.12
CA GLU A 193 -7.32 12.72 20.84
C GLU A 193 -7.37 11.50 19.93
N SER A 194 -8.32 11.47 18.99
CA SER A 194 -8.44 10.40 18.00
C SER A 194 -7.22 10.36 17.09
N PHE A 195 -6.68 11.52 16.71
CA PHE A 195 -5.44 11.64 15.96
C PHE A 195 -4.22 11.11 16.73
N GLU A 196 -4.09 11.43 18.01
CA GLU A 196 -3.02 10.89 18.87
C GLU A 196 -3.12 9.37 19.03
N LYS A 197 -4.33 8.82 19.18
CA LYS A 197 -4.56 7.37 19.18
C LYS A 197 -4.18 6.74 17.85
N PHE A 198 -4.51 7.40 16.74
CA PHE A 198 -4.13 6.95 15.40
C PHE A 198 -2.61 6.90 15.21
N LYS A 199 -1.87 7.95 15.61
CA LYS A 199 -0.39 7.96 15.58
C LYS A 199 0.24 6.75 16.26
N LYS A 200 -0.35 6.29 17.37
CA LYS A 200 0.14 5.13 18.13
C LYS A 200 -0.22 3.78 17.50
N THR A 201 -1.27 3.75 16.69
CA THR A 201 -1.83 2.51 16.11
C THR A 201 -1.24 2.21 14.73
N ILE A 202 -0.91 3.24 13.96
CA ILE A 202 -0.43 3.10 12.59
C ILE A 202 0.98 2.49 12.56
N ALA A 203 1.24 1.65 11.54
CA ALA A 203 2.56 1.04 11.37
C ALA A 203 3.64 2.11 11.15
N LYS A 204 4.79 1.97 11.85
CA LYS A 204 5.87 2.96 11.84
C LYS A 204 6.40 3.28 10.43
N GLU A 205 6.44 2.26 9.58
CA GLU A 205 6.92 2.33 8.18
C GLU A 205 6.10 3.31 7.32
N HIS A 206 4.82 3.48 7.65
CA HIS A 206 3.88 4.32 6.90
C HIS A 206 3.39 5.53 7.69
N ALA A 207 3.77 5.62 8.97
CA ALA A 207 3.35 6.66 9.90
C ALA A 207 3.65 8.06 9.36
N THR A 208 4.82 8.28 8.77
CA THR A 208 5.22 9.61 8.26
C THR A 208 4.23 10.15 7.22
N LYS A 209 3.79 9.33 6.26
CA LYS A 209 2.82 9.74 5.24
C LYS A 209 1.42 9.87 5.83
N ALA A 210 0.92 8.82 6.49
CA ALA A 210 -0.41 8.79 7.08
C ALA A 210 -0.66 9.95 8.05
N VAL A 211 0.29 10.19 8.97
CA VAL A 211 0.20 11.26 9.97
C VAL A 211 0.28 12.62 9.30
N LYS A 212 1.14 12.81 8.29
CA LYS A 212 1.27 14.09 7.57
C LYS A 212 -0.01 14.46 6.83
N GLU A 213 -0.61 13.53 6.12
CA GLU A 213 -1.86 13.78 5.38
C GLU A 213 -3.03 14.04 6.32
N LEU A 214 -3.17 13.23 7.38
CA LEU A 214 -4.21 13.43 8.38
C LEU A 214 -4.03 14.72 9.19
N HIS A 215 -2.78 15.11 9.48
CA HIS A 215 -2.44 16.38 10.12
C HIS A 215 -2.92 17.57 9.30
N TRP A 216 -2.70 17.55 7.99
CA TRP A 216 -3.16 18.62 7.09
C TRP A 216 -4.69 18.82 7.20
N GLN A 217 -5.44 17.72 7.21
CA GLN A 217 -6.90 17.75 7.32
C GLN A 217 -7.37 18.29 8.69
N LEU A 218 -6.67 17.94 9.76
CA LEU A 218 -6.93 18.45 11.12
C LEU A 218 -6.63 19.95 11.25
N MET A 219 -5.54 20.42 10.66
CA MET A 219 -5.23 21.85 10.59
C MET A 219 -6.31 22.60 9.82
N GLY A 220 -6.82 22.02 8.74
CA GLY A 220 -7.99 22.52 8.02
C GLY A 220 -9.15 22.81 8.98
N ILE A 221 -9.57 21.82 9.78
CA ILE A 221 -10.70 21.97 10.72
C ILE A 221 -10.45 23.04 11.78
N ARG A 222 -9.24 23.13 12.30
CA ARG A 222 -8.87 24.15 13.29
C ARG A 222 -9.16 25.57 12.81
N HIS A 223 -8.96 25.85 11.53
CA HIS A 223 -9.22 27.18 10.96
C HIS A 223 -10.71 27.52 10.83
N TRP A 224 -11.60 26.52 10.83
CA TRP A 224 -13.04 26.73 10.69
C TRP A 224 -13.74 27.20 11.96
N VAL A 225 -13.12 27.02 13.13
CA VAL A 225 -13.79 27.28 14.42
C VAL A 225 -13.05 28.39 15.14
N TRP A 226 -13.54 29.61 15.03
CA TRP A 226 -12.87 30.79 15.62
C TRP A 226 -13.04 30.86 17.14
N ASP A 227 -14.15 30.32 17.64
CA ASP A 227 -14.70 30.38 19.00
C ASP A 227 -14.23 29.30 19.99
N CYS A 228 -13.31 28.41 19.57
CA CYS A 228 -12.78 27.33 20.41
C CYS A 228 -11.28 27.52 20.75
N PRO A 229 -10.94 28.44 21.67
CA PRO A 229 -9.55 28.82 21.95
C PRO A 229 -8.75 27.74 22.68
N ASN A 230 -9.37 26.88 23.49
CA ASN A 230 -8.67 25.85 24.25
C ASN A 230 -8.24 24.70 23.33
N ALA A 231 -9.10 24.30 22.40
CA ALA A 231 -8.83 23.28 21.40
C ALA A 231 -7.71 23.76 20.50
N LYS A 232 -7.73 25.03 20.06
CA LYS A 232 -6.62 25.61 19.30
C LYS A 232 -5.28 25.54 20.01
N ARG A 233 -5.23 25.79 21.33
CA ARG A 233 -3.99 25.66 22.12
C ARG A 233 -3.51 24.21 22.18
N ILE A 234 -4.44 23.27 22.38
CA ILE A 234 -4.14 21.84 22.42
C ILE A 234 -3.68 21.33 21.05
N TYR A 235 -4.35 21.73 19.97
CA TYR A 235 -3.89 21.48 18.60
C TYR A 235 -2.48 22.03 18.37
N SER A 236 -2.18 23.28 18.76
CA SER A 236 -0.82 23.81 18.66
C SER A 236 0.21 22.97 19.41
N ARG A 237 -0.14 22.30 20.52
CA ARG A 237 0.78 21.45 21.29
C ARG A 237 0.92 20.04 20.72
N ILE A 238 -0.17 19.47 20.19
CA ILE A 238 -0.23 18.12 19.59
C ILE A 238 0.41 18.09 18.19
N LEU A 239 0.42 19.25 17.52
CA LEU A 239 0.88 19.43 16.16
C LEU A 239 2.25 20.12 16.05
N ALA A 240 2.80 20.64 17.16
CA ALA A 240 4.19 21.10 17.26
C ALA A 240 5.16 19.93 17.51
#